data_AF-A0A9X2DMF2-F1
#
_entry.id   AF-A0A9X2DMF2-F1
#
_cell.length_a   1.000
_cell.length_b   1.000
_cell.length_c   1.000
_cell.angle_alpha   90.00
_cell.angle_beta   90.00
_cell.angle_gamma   90.00
#
_symmetry.space_group_name_H-M   'P 1'
#
loop_
_entity.id
_entity.type
_entity.pdbx_description
1 polymer ?
#
loop_
_entity_poly.entity_id
_entity_poly.type
_entity_poly.pdbx_seq_one_letter_code
_entity_poly.pdbx_strand_id
1 'polypeptide(L)'
;MISKFHDRRDVFFERKFGMFIHWGLYAIPAWQEQILWRTKMPRSEYEQLITQFNPIHFNPDEWLDAVEMAGMNYICFTTKHHDGFCMWDTKYTDYKVTNTPYGKDILAMLAEACQRRGIALSLYYSCPDWHHPNYPNQGRHHEMFGPRDGDKPDINNYYQFVRNQIQELCTEYGEIYQFFWDINVAEFHDPSINEMIRSLQPGILINDRGPSQGDYNTPERHVPATKAFTRPTEANQALGRESWGYKEDEDYYSNKFIMQSIDQILAMGGNYLLNVGPKADGTIAEENIQSLKAIGNWYRSVKESFDDTYPASYLVDEDVIKMEGNDNVVVRDEVLVTRKENTLYVHLFKDPQSSAIILKPLDIMPEKAILLNNQQELEARVDLTPWHWKEKPYLRIRGLPVNQLTDSVMVIKLEFSQSLNE
;
A
#
# COMPACT_ATOMS: atom_id res chain seq x y z
N MET A 1 -8.77 -11.17 -16.07
CA MET A 1 -9.21 -9.90 -15.45
C MET A 1 -9.70 -10.20 -14.05
N ILE A 2 -9.46 -9.28 -13.11
CA ILE A 2 -9.96 -9.40 -11.73
C ILE A 2 -11.49 -9.30 -11.75
N SER A 3 -12.19 -10.20 -11.04
CA SER A 3 -13.64 -10.10 -10.89
C SER A 3 -14.01 -8.86 -10.08
N LYS A 4 -14.95 -8.07 -10.58
CA LYS A 4 -15.56 -6.97 -9.82
C LYS A 4 -16.50 -7.53 -8.74
N PHE A 5 -16.79 -6.72 -7.73
CA PHE A 5 -17.76 -7.03 -6.68
C PHE A 5 -19.19 -6.79 -7.13
N HIS A 6 -19.40 -5.87 -8.09
CA HIS A 6 -20.72 -5.46 -8.60
C HIS A 6 -21.61 -4.80 -7.53
N ASP A 7 -20.98 -4.14 -6.55
CA ASP A 7 -21.63 -3.35 -5.50
C ASP A 7 -20.74 -2.17 -5.07
N ARG A 8 -21.04 -1.55 -3.92
CA ARG A 8 -20.30 -0.38 -3.40
C ARG A 8 -18.80 -0.63 -3.19
N ARG A 9 -18.35 -1.88 -3.13
CA ARG A 9 -16.92 -2.22 -3.00
C ARG A 9 -16.13 -2.01 -4.29
N ASP A 10 -16.79 -1.81 -5.44
CA ASP A 10 -16.10 -1.55 -6.72
C ASP A 10 -15.29 -0.25 -6.71
N VAL A 11 -15.52 0.66 -5.76
CA VAL A 11 -14.66 1.84 -5.54
C VAL A 11 -13.22 1.43 -5.26
N PHE A 12 -12.97 0.20 -4.80
CA PHE A 12 -11.61 -0.37 -4.64
C PHE A 12 -10.79 -0.21 -5.91
N PHE A 13 -11.38 -0.45 -7.09
CA PHE A 13 -10.67 -0.41 -8.36
C PHE A 13 -10.36 1.01 -8.85
N GLU A 14 -11.00 2.02 -8.25
CA GLU A 14 -10.84 3.44 -8.57
C GLU A 14 -9.83 4.12 -7.64
N ARG A 15 -9.71 3.67 -6.37
CA ARG A 15 -8.92 4.35 -5.34
C ARG A 15 -7.41 4.27 -5.56
N LYS A 16 -6.89 3.15 -6.08
CA LYS A 16 -5.49 2.89 -6.50
C LYS A 16 -4.38 3.12 -5.48
N PHE A 17 -4.27 4.30 -4.89
CA PHE A 17 -3.14 4.74 -4.08
C PHE A 17 -3.61 5.39 -2.78
N GLY A 18 -3.10 4.92 -1.64
CA GLY A 18 -3.48 5.37 -0.30
C GLY A 18 -2.28 5.57 0.63
N MET A 19 -2.52 6.29 1.73
CA MET A 19 -1.55 6.51 2.80
C MET A 19 -1.81 5.56 3.96
N PHE A 20 -0.80 4.84 4.44
CA PHE A 20 -0.85 4.13 5.71
C PHE A 20 -0.24 5.00 6.81
N ILE A 21 -0.84 5.01 8.00
CA ILE A 21 -0.30 5.61 9.20
C ILE A 21 -0.17 4.57 10.30
N HIS A 22 1.07 4.32 10.71
CA HIS A 22 1.38 3.60 11.95
C HIS A 22 1.77 4.59 13.04
N TRP A 23 0.85 4.81 13.97
CA TRP A 23 1.05 5.71 15.08
C TRP A 23 0.46 5.18 16.39
N GLY A 24 1.19 5.40 17.49
CA GLY A 24 0.86 4.92 18.82
C GLY A 24 1.98 5.22 19.80
N LEU A 25 1.96 4.59 20.98
CA LEU A 25 2.94 4.84 22.05
C LEU A 25 4.38 4.57 21.60
N TYR A 26 4.59 3.62 20.68
CA TYR A 26 5.91 3.29 20.12
C TYR A 26 6.59 4.45 19.38
N ALA A 27 5.87 5.52 19.04
CA ALA A 27 6.47 6.73 18.49
C ALA A 27 7.29 7.52 19.52
N ILE A 28 7.05 7.33 20.83
CA ILE A 28 7.79 7.99 21.92
C ILE A 28 9.24 7.49 21.99
N PRO A 29 9.51 6.17 22.11
CA PRO A 29 10.89 5.67 22.07
C PRO A 29 11.50 5.74 20.66
N ALA A 30 10.71 6.04 19.63
CA ALA A 30 11.16 6.33 18.27
C ALA A 30 12.14 5.27 17.68
N TRP A 31 11.84 3.99 17.91
CA TRP A 31 12.68 2.89 17.44
C TRP A 31 11.97 2.00 16.42
N GLN A 32 10.77 1.53 16.76
CA GLN A 32 9.84 0.80 15.88
C GLN A 32 8.59 0.34 16.66
N GLU A 33 7.52 -0.01 15.94
CA GLU A 33 6.24 -0.44 16.50
C GLU A 33 6.29 -1.76 17.29
N GLN A 34 7.29 -2.62 17.03
CA GLN A 34 7.50 -3.87 17.77
C GLN A 34 8.58 -3.78 18.84
N ILE A 35 8.92 -2.57 19.34
CA ILE A 35 9.94 -2.40 20.39
C ILE A 35 9.69 -3.30 21.61
N LEU A 36 8.44 -3.34 22.09
CA LEU A 36 8.04 -4.15 23.24
C LEU A 36 8.43 -5.62 23.05
N TRP A 37 8.10 -6.18 21.89
CA TRP A 37 8.41 -7.56 21.55
C TRP A 37 9.91 -7.80 21.27
N ARG A 38 10.55 -6.98 20.44
CA ARG A 38 11.95 -7.21 19.99
C ARG A 38 12.98 -7.02 21.08
N THR A 39 12.75 -6.08 22.00
CA THR A 39 13.66 -5.81 23.12
C THR A 39 13.34 -6.65 24.36
N LYS A 40 12.22 -7.37 24.35
CA LYS A 40 11.66 -8.05 25.52
C LYS A 40 11.46 -7.10 26.69
N MET A 41 11.09 -5.85 26.40
CA MET A 41 10.76 -4.86 27.41
C MET A 41 9.62 -5.40 28.30
N PRO A 42 9.67 -5.21 29.63
CA PRO A 42 8.55 -5.53 30.49
C PRO A 42 7.30 -4.74 30.05
N ARG A 43 6.15 -5.43 29.92
CA ARG A 43 4.88 -4.77 29.56
C ARG A 43 4.54 -3.59 30.47
N SER A 44 4.75 -3.76 31.78
CA SER A 44 4.53 -2.72 32.78
C SER A 44 5.37 -1.46 32.57
N GLU A 45 6.55 -1.58 31.95
CA GLU A 45 7.43 -0.45 31.61
C GLU A 45 6.92 0.25 30.35
N TYR A 46 6.62 -0.50 29.29
CA TYR A 46 6.07 0.05 28.05
C TYR A 46 4.72 0.76 28.27
N GLU A 47 3.85 0.19 29.09
CA GLU A 47 2.54 0.76 29.42
C GLU A 47 2.66 2.13 30.11
N GLN A 48 3.80 2.48 30.74
CA GLN A 48 4.01 3.82 31.31
C GLN A 48 4.11 4.91 30.23
N LEU A 49 4.36 4.57 28.98
CA LEU A 49 4.39 5.54 27.87
C LEU A 49 3.05 6.27 27.71
N ILE A 50 1.94 5.70 28.19
CA ILE A 50 0.63 6.37 28.22
C ILE A 50 0.69 7.72 28.96
N THR A 51 1.55 7.83 29.99
CA THR A 51 1.72 9.05 30.79
C THR A 51 2.53 10.14 30.08
N GLN A 52 3.18 9.80 28.98
CA GLN A 52 4.04 10.70 28.19
C GLN A 52 3.38 11.10 26.86
N PHE A 53 2.40 10.35 26.39
CA PHE A 53 1.79 10.56 25.07
C PHE A 53 0.93 11.82 25.03
N ASN A 54 1.50 12.90 24.48
CA ASN A 54 0.86 14.20 24.40
C ASN A 54 1.16 14.89 23.05
N PRO A 55 0.53 14.46 21.94
CA PRO A 55 0.80 15.00 20.62
C PRO A 55 0.18 16.38 20.39
N ILE A 56 0.77 17.40 21.01
CA ILE A 56 0.29 18.79 20.95
C ILE A 56 0.31 19.41 19.54
N HIS A 57 1.02 18.79 18.60
CA HIS A 57 1.12 19.20 17.21
C HIS A 57 0.32 18.31 16.26
N PHE A 58 -0.46 17.34 16.77
CA PHE A 58 -1.37 16.57 15.93
C PHE A 58 -2.44 17.46 15.30
N ASN A 59 -2.45 17.46 13.98
CA ASN A 59 -3.44 18.14 13.16
C ASN A 59 -3.85 17.20 12.01
N PRO A 60 -5.08 16.66 12.00
CA PRO A 60 -5.51 15.76 10.94
C PRO A 60 -5.55 16.46 9.57
N ASP A 61 -5.79 17.76 9.49
CA ASP A 61 -5.81 18.47 8.21
C ASP A 61 -4.42 18.50 7.56
N GLU A 62 -3.32 18.59 8.34
CA GLU A 62 -1.95 18.52 7.81
C GLU A 62 -1.60 17.12 7.28
N TRP A 63 -2.10 16.07 7.93
CA TRP A 63 -1.95 14.71 7.40
C TRP A 63 -2.71 14.54 6.09
N LEU A 64 -3.93 15.08 6.01
CA LEU A 64 -4.74 15.02 4.80
C LEU A 64 -4.19 15.92 3.67
N ASP A 65 -3.46 17.00 4.00
CA ASP A 65 -2.67 17.76 3.02
C ASP A 65 -1.59 16.88 2.40
N ALA A 66 -0.90 16.04 3.19
CA ALA A 66 0.08 15.11 2.68
C ALA A 66 -0.54 14.02 1.76
N VAL A 67 -1.73 13.52 2.12
CA VAL A 67 -2.51 12.57 1.27
C VAL A 67 -2.78 13.18 -0.11
N GLU A 68 -3.38 14.37 -0.14
CA GLU A 68 -3.72 15.04 -1.40
C GLU A 68 -2.47 15.46 -2.18
N MET A 69 -1.44 15.97 -1.50
CA MET A 69 -0.15 16.32 -2.10
C MET A 69 0.53 15.11 -2.75
N ALA A 70 0.36 13.90 -2.21
CA ALA A 70 0.88 12.67 -2.80
C ALA A 70 -0.01 12.13 -3.93
N GLY A 71 -1.23 12.66 -4.11
CA GLY A 71 -2.22 12.14 -5.06
C GLY A 71 -2.92 10.86 -4.58
N MET A 72 -2.91 10.61 -3.28
CA MET A 72 -3.56 9.47 -2.64
C MET A 72 -5.06 9.77 -2.40
N ASN A 73 -5.89 8.74 -2.39
CA ASN A 73 -7.37 8.88 -2.35
C ASN A 73 -8.00 8.44 -1.02
N TYR A 74 -7.21 7.89 -0.10
CA TYR A 74 -7.65 7.36 1.18
C TYR A 74 -6.48 7.27 2.17
N ILE A 75 -6.81 7.16 3.45
CA ILE A 75 -5.87 6.99 4.56
C ILE A 75 -6.27 5.76 5.39
N CYS A 76 -5.30 4.90 5.72
CA CYS A 76 -5.46 3.77 6.63
C CYS A 76 -4.76 4.07 7.95
N PHE A 77 -5.50 4.13 9.04
CA PHE A 77 -4.97 4.56 10.34
C PHE A 77 -4.98 3.41 11.35
N THR A 78 -3.87 3.21 12.06
CA THR A 78 -3.77 2.25 13.17
C THR A 78 -4.67 2.67 14.33
N THR A 79 -5.88 2.12 14.39
CA THR A 79 -6.77 2.32 15.54
C THR A 79 -6.25 1.61 16.78
N LYS A 80 -5.73 0.39 16.60
CA LYS A 80 -5.04 -0.40 17.61
C LYS A 80 -3.92 -1.21 16.97
N HIS A 81 -2.69 -1.12 17.49
CA HIS A 81 -1.58 -1.99 17.09
C HIS A 81 -1.45 -3.19 18.04
N HIS A 82 -0.45 -4.06 17.83
CA HIS A 82 -0.22 -5.24 18.66
C HIS A 82 -0.03 -4.92 20.15
N ASP A 83 0.47 -3.73 20.48
CA ASP A 83 0.65 -3.31 21.88
C ASP A 83 -0.68 -3.13 22.64
N GLY A 84 -1.82 -3.14 21.94
CA GLY A 84 -3.15 -3.06 22.51
C GLY A 84 -3.62 -1.62 22.80
N PHE A 85 -2.79 -0.61 22.53
CA PHE A 85 -3.14 0.78 22.79
C PHE A 85 -4.17 1.29 21.78
N CYS A 86 -5.31 1.77 22.27
CA CYS A 86 -6.42 2.23 21.43
C CYS A 86 -6.32 3.74 21.14
N MET A 87 -6.27 4.11 19.87
CA MET A 87 -6.18 5.50 19.37
C MET A 87 -7.55 6.20 19.27
N TRP A 88 -8.57 5.67 19.94
CA TRP A 88 -9.93 6.23 20.03
C TRP A 88 -10.51 6.04 21.45
N ASP A 89 -11.63 6.70 21.76
CA ASP A 89 -12.26 6.67 23.09
C ASP A 89 -13.12 5.42 23.35
N THR A 90 -12.54 4.22 23.25
CA THR A 90 -13.27 2.97 23.51
C THR A 90 -13.76 2.85 24.96
N LYS A 91 -14.95 2.29 25.20
CA LYS A 91 -15.41 1.99 26.58
C LYS A 91 -14.93 0.64 27.13
N TYR A 92 -14.20 -0.14 26.33
CA TYR A 92 -13.87 -1.53 26.65
C TYR A 92 -12.47 -1.72 27.26
N THR A 93 -11.63 -0.68 27.29
CA THR A 93 -10.33 -0.68 27.98
C THR A 93 -9.94 0.74 28.40
N ASP A 94 -9.18 0.84 29.50
CA ASP A 94 -8.56 2.09 29.93
C ASP A 94 -7.23 2.37 29.22
N TYR A 95 -6.70 1.40 28.46
CA TYR A 95 -5.47 1.54 27.70
C TYR A 95 -5.71 2.21 26.33
N LYS A 96 -6.06 3.50 26.40
CA LYS A 96 -6.54 4.30 25.27
C LYS A 96 -6.07 5.75 25.33
N VAL A 97 -6.12 6.44 24.19
CA VAL A 97 -5.61 7.81 24.01
C VAL A 97 -6.28 8.86 24.89
N THR A 98 -7.57 8.72 25.21
CA THR A 98 -8.28 9.66 26.08
C THR A 98 -7.85 9.59 27.54
N ASN A 99 -7.09 8.55 27.92
CA ASN A 99 -6.48 8.40 29.25
C ASN A 99 -5.00 8.85 29.28
N THR A 100 -4.49 9.47 28.21
CA THR A 100 -3.16 10.11 28.20
C THR A 100 -3.26 11.59 28.57
N PRO A 101 -2.13 12.32 28.76
CA PRO A 101 -2.17 13.78 28.92
C PRO A 101 -2.84 14.54 27.76
N TYR A 102 -2.94 13.93 26.57
CA TYR A 102 -3.62 14.53 25.43
C TYR A 102 -5.13 14.62 25.63
N GLY A 103 -5.73 13.57 26.20
CA GLY A 103 -7.13 13.54 26.63
C GLY A 103 -8.18 13.68 25.51
N LYS A 104 -7.80 13.54 24.23
CA LYS A 104 -8.70 13.70 23.08
C LYS A 104 -8.74 12.44 22.23
N ASP A 105 -9.89 12.23 21.60
CA ASP A 105 -10.09 11.15 20.63
C ASP A 105 -9.47 11.50 19.27
N ILE A 106 -8.33 10.87 18.97
CA ILE A 106 -7.56 11.10 17.75
C ILE A 106 -8.29 10.57 16.52
N LEU A 107 -8.90 9.39 16.62
CA LEU A 107 -9.65 8.81 15.51
C LEU A 107 -10.87 9.66 15.15
N ALA A 108 -11.61 10.17 16.14
CA ALA A 108 -12.75 11.05 15.91
C ALA A 108 -12.33 12.33 15.16
N MET A 109 -11.24 12.97 15.57
CA MET A 109 -10.68 14.15 14.90
C MET A 109 -10.29 13.85 13.44
N LEU A 110 -9.65 12.70 13.19
CA LEU A 110 -9.27 12.28 11.84
C LEU A 110 -10.48 11.93 10.98
N ALA A 111 -11.47 11.21 11.54
CA ALA A 111 -12.69 10.83 10.85
C ALA A 111 -13.51 12.05 10.42
N GLU A 112 -13.65 13.04 11.30
CA GLU A 112 -14.30 14.30 10.97
C GLU A 112 -13.58 15.01 9.82
N ALA A 113 -12.24 15.12 9.88
CA ALA A 113 -11.46 15.74 8.82
C ALA A 113 -11.58 15.00 7.47
N CYS A 114 -11.55 13.67 7.50
CA CYS A 114 -11.76 12.82 6.32
C CYS A 114 -13.13 13.08 5.70
N GLN A 115 -14.18 13.11 6.51
CA GLN A 115 -15.54 13.39 6.05
C GLN A 115 -15.66 14.80 5.46
N ARG A 116 -15.07 15.82 6.10
CA ARG A 116 -15.08 17.20 5.60
C ARG A 116 -14.40 17.33 4.23
N ARG A 117 -13.32 16.58 3.99
CA ARG A 117 -12.51 16.66 2.75
C ARG A 117 -12.89 15.62 1.68
N GLY A 118 -13.76 14.65 2.00
CA GLY A 118 -14.10 13.57 1.08
C GLY A 118 -12.97 12.55 0.87
N ILE A 119 -12.04 12.44 1.83
CA ILE A 119 -10.98 11.43 1.81
C ILE A 119 -11.50 10.18 2.51
N ALA A 120 -11.34 9.02 1.87
CA ALA A 120 -11.84 7.77 2.44
C ALA A 120 -10.99 7.35 3.66
N LEU A 121 -11.65 6.94 4.75
CA LEU A 121 -10.99 6.47 5.96
C LEU A 121 -11.03 4.95 6.04
N SER A 122 -9.85 4.33 6.12
CA SER A 122 -9.64 2.93 6.43
C SER A 122 -9.13 2.77 7.86
N LEU A 123 -9.56 1.72 8.53
CA LEU A 123 -9.17 1.42 9.91
C LEU A 123 -8.30 0.17 9.92
N TYR A 124 -7.05 0.32 10.37
CA TYR A 124 -6.23 -0.81 10.76
C TYR A 124 -6.58 -1.23 12.18
N TYR A 125 -6.71 -2.54 12.40
CA TYR A 125 -6.97 -3.11 13.70
C TYR A 125 -6.17 -4.40 13.88
N SER A 126 -5.46 -4.47 15.01
CA SER A 126 -4.63 -5.62 15.29
C SER A 126 -5.38 -6.82 15.87
N CYS A 127 -5.18 -8.01 15.29
CA CYS A 127 -5.70 -9.25 15.86
C CYS A 127 -4.95 -9.63 17.14
N PRO A 128 -3.60 -9.61 17.19
CA PRO A 128 -2.87 -9.79 18.44
C PRO A 128 -3.07 -8.63 19.40
N ASP A 129 -3.02 -8.94 20.69
CA ASP A 129 -3.10 -7.94 21.75
C ASP A 129 -2.15 -8.32 22.89
N TRP A 130 -1.06 -7.57 22.99
CA TRP A 130 -0.03 -7.79 24.01
C TRP A 130 -0.49 -7.31 25.39
N HIS A 131 -1.57 -6.51 25.46
CA HIS A 131 -2.11 -5.94 26.68
C HIS A 131 -3.34 -6.69 27.21
N HIS A 132 -4.18 -7.29 26.37
CA HIS A 132 -5.45 -7.87 26.84
C HIS A 132 -5.26 -9.21 27.59
N PRO A 133 -5.81 -9.37 28.81
CA PRO A 133 -5.57 -10.55 29.66
C PRO A 133 -6.16 -11.87 29.13
N ASN A 134 -7.08 -11.79 28.17
CA ASN A 134 -7.64 -12.97 27.51
C ASN A 134 -6.95 -13.34 26.19
N TYR A 135 -6.05 -12.50 25.65
CA TYR A 135 -5.33 -12.88 24.45
C TYR A 135 -4.26 -13.95 24.77
N PRO A 136 -4.03 -14.97 23.92
CA PRO A 136 -3.20 -16.12 24.27
C PRO A 136 -1.74 -15.80 24.60
N ASN A 137 -1.10 -14.93 23.82
CA ASN A 137 0.32 -14.59 23.96
C ASN A 137 1.21 -15.84 24.15
N GLN A 138 1.17 -16.78 23.19
CA GLN A 138 1.83 -18.09 23.28
C GLN A 138 3.24 -18.09 22.68
N GLY A 139 3.81 -16.91 22.37
CA GLY A 139 5.12 -16.78 21.74
C GLY A 139 5.14 -17.15 20.26
N ARG A 140 3.99 -17.16 19.58
CA ARG A 140 3.95 -17.21 18.11
C ARG A 140 4.56 -15.94 17.52
N HIS A 141 4.80 -15.93 16.22
CA HIS A 141 5.13 -14.68 15.53
C HIS A 141 4.06 -13.61 15.86
N HIS A 142 4.49 -12.38 16.14
CA HIS A 142 3.63 -11.26 16.58
C HIS A 142 2.91 -11.43 17.94
N GLU A 143 3.28 -12.41 18.77
CA GLU A 143 2.77 -12.55 20.14
C GLU A 143 3.87 -12.34 21.19
N MET A 144 3.47 -11.88 22.38
CA MET A 144 4.37 -11.91 23.54
C MET A 144 4.73 -13.35 23.93
N PHE A 145 5.87 -13.51 24.60
CA PHE A 145 6.46 -14.80 25.00
C PHE A 145 5.77 -15.46 26.22
N GLY A 146 4.47 -15.20 26.41
CA GLY A 146 3.67 -15.69 27.53
C GLY A 146 2.62 -14.68 28.00
N PRO A 147 1.53 -15.13 28.64
CA PRO A 147 0.63 -14.26 29.40
C PRO A 147 1.35 -13.63 30.62
N ARG A 148 0.80 -12.56 31.20
CA ARG A 148 1.28 -12.00 32.48
C ARG A 148 0.81 -12.88 33.63
N ASP A 149 1.46 -12.74 34.78
CA ASP A 149 0.95 -13.32 36.02
C ASP A 149 -0.47 -12.80 36.29
N GLY A 150 -1.43 -13.73 36.42
CA GLY A 150 -2.84 -13.43 36.67
C GLY A 150 -3.70 -13.24 35.42
N ASP A 151 -3.12 -13.12 34.23
CA ASP A 151 -3.87 -13.17 32.97
C ASP A 151 -4.59 -14.54 32.84
N LYS A 152 -5.76 -14.54 32.21
CA LYS A 152 -6.59 -15.74 31.99
C LYS A 152 -6.90 -15.86 30.50
N PRO A 153 -5.98 -16.39 29.68
CA PRO A 153 -6.19 -16.56 28.25
C PRO A 153 -7.50 -17.28 27.92
N ASP A 154 -8.33 -16.65 27.09
CA ASP A 154 -9.57 -17.20 26.54
C ASP A 154 -9.87 -16.47 25.24
N ILE A 155 -9.60 -17.14 24.12
CA ILE A 155 -9.72 -16.53 22.79
C ILE A 155 -11.16 -16.10 22.47
N ASN A 156 -12.17 -16.78 23.02
CA ASN A 156 -13.56 -16.43 22.78
C ASN A 156 -13.94 -15.15 23.53
N ASN A 157 -13.50 -15.02 24.79
CA ASN A 157 -13.70 -13.77 25.55
C ASN A 157 -12.94 -12.61 24.90
N TYR A 158 -11.72 -12.84 24.41
CA TYR A 158 -10.98 -11.83 23.67
C TYR A 158 -11.73 -11.40 22.39
N TYR A 159 -12.23 -12.33 21.58
CA TYR A 159 -12.97 -11.96 20.38
C TYR A 159 -14.37 -11.40 20.67
N GLN A 160 -14.93 -11.59 21.87
CA GLN A 160 -16.09 -10.81 22.31
C GLN A 160 -15.71 -9.34 22.57
N PHE A 161 -14.55 -9.09 23.20
CA PHE A 161 -13.98 -7.75 23.32
C PHE A 161 -13.68 -7.12 21.95
N VAL A 162 -13.14 -7.87 20.99
CA VAL A 162 -12.90 -7.39 19.61
C VAL A 162 -14.21 -6.99 18.92
N ARG A 163 -15.27 -7.80 19.01
CA ARG A 163 -16.60 -7.47 18.45
C ARG A 163 -17.17 -6.18 19.01
N ASN A 164 -17.04 -6.02 20.32
CA ASN A 164 -17.45 -4.84 21.05
C ASN A 164 -16.73 -3.58 20.52
N GLN A 165 -15.41 -3.65 20.29
CA GLN A 165 -14.65 -2.55 19.69
C GLN A 165 -15.01 -2.29 18.22
N ILE A 166 -15.21 -3.35 17.41
CA ILE A 166 -15.70 -3.21 16.02
C ILE A 166 -17.03 -2.45 15.98
N GLN A 167 -17.94 -2.76 16.91
CA GLN A 167 -19.24 -2.09 16.98
C GLN A 167 -19.07 -0.57 17.12
N GLU A 168 -18.19 -0.10 18.02
CA GLU A 168 -17.87 1.32 18.18
C GLU A 168 -17.27 1.89 16.88
N LEU A 169 -16.19 1.26 16.40
CA LEU A 169 -15.45 1.69 15.19
C LEU A 169 -16.35 1.82 13.95
N CYS A 170 -17.29 0.89 13.77
CA CYS A 170 -18.18 0.85 12.62
C CYS A 170 -19.48 1.64 12.80
N THR A 171 -19.73 2.29 13.95
CA THR A 171 -20.96 3.08 14.14
C THR A 171 -20.74 4.51 14.61
N GLU A 172 -19.58 4.84 15.17
CA GLU A 172 -19.33 6.14 15.79
C GLU A 172 -18.41 7.05 14.97
N TYR A 173 -17.71 6.52 13.94
CA TYR A 173 -16.67 7.23 13.17
C TYR A 173 -17.04 7.47 11.69
N GLY A 174 -18.32 7.41 11.36
CA GLY A 174 -18.82 7.67 10.00
C GLY A 174 -18.70 6.47 9.05
N GLU A 175 -18.56 6.76 7.75
CA GLU A 175 -18.39 5.72 6.73
C GLU A 175 -16.95 5.24 6.70
N ILE A 176 -16.76 3.92 6.80
CA ILE A 176 -15.45 3.29 6.79
C ILE A 176 -15.23 2.59 5.46
N TYR A 177 -14.15 2.94 4.77
CA TYR A 177 -13.78 2.41 3.46
C TYR A 177 -13.23 0.98 3.55
N GLN A 178 -12.21 0.76 4.39
CA GLN A 178 -11.64 -0.57 4.63
C GLN A 178 -11.50 -0.88 6.12
N PHE A 179 -11.65 -2.15 6.47
CA PHE A 179 -11.21 -2.72 7.74
C PHE A 179 -9.99 -3.61 7.49
N PHE A 180 -8.81 -3.10 7.85
CA PHE A 180 -7.53 -3.77 7.63
C PHE A 180 -7.13 -4.54 8.90
N TRP A 181 -7.28 -5.86 8.88
CA TRP A 181 -6.82 -6.73 9.96
C TRP A 181 -5.31 -6.92 9.93
N ASP A 182 -4.69 -7.08 11.10
CA ASP A 182 -3.28 -7.50 11.16
C ASP A 182 -2.86 -8.13 12.50
N ILE A 183 -2.40 -9.37 12.54
CA ILE A 183 -2.68 -10.47 11.62
C ILE A 183 -3.13 -11.64 12.48
N ASN A 184 -4.00 -12.51 11.97
CA ASN A 184 -4.58 -13.61 12.74
C ASN A 184 -3.60 -14.78 13.00
N VAL A 185 -2.51 -14.51 13.72
CA VAL A 185 -1.53 -15.52 14.19
C VAL A 185 -2.15 -16.51 15.17
N ALA A 186 -3.31 -16.13 15.72
CA ALA A 186 -4.11 -16.99 16.57
C ALA A 186 -4.75 -18.17 15.82
N GLU A 187 -4.85 -18.07 14.49
CA GLU A 187 -5.61 -18.97 13.62
C GLU A 187 -7.07 -19.15 14.08
N PHE A 188 -7.62 -18.12 14.74
CA PHE A 188 -9.01 -18.13 15.18
C PHE A 188 -9.92 -17.90 13.99
N HIS A 189 -10.79 -18.85 13.67
CA HIS A 189 -11.71 -18.74 12.54
C HIS A 189 -13.13 -18.43 13.00
N ASP A 190 -13.67 -17.29 12.58
CA ASP A 190 -15.02 -16.87 12.91
C ASP A 190 -15.64 -15.94 11.84
N PRO A 191 -16.37 -16.52 10.87
CA PRO A 191 -17.03 -15.75 9.81
C PRO A 191 -18.02 -14.69 10.30
N SER A 192 -18.63 -14.88 11.48
CA SER A 192 -19.64 -13.96 12.02
C SER A 192 -19.08 -12.54 12.26
N ILE A 193 -17.77 -12.40 12.42
CA ILE A 193 -17.11 -11.11 12.58
C ILE A 193 -17.19 -10.29 11.29
N ASN A 194 -16.88 -10.90 10.13
CA ASN A 194 -16.99 -10.20 8.85
C ASN A 194 -18.47 -9.93 8.50
N GLU A 195 -19.38 -10.84 8.85
CA GLU A 195 -20.83 -10.62 8.69
C GLU A 195 -21.31 -9.43 9.51
N MET A 196 -20.88 -9.33 10.78
CA MET A 196 -21.17 -8.19 11.65
C MET A 196 -20.64 -6.89 11.06
N ILE A 197 -19.36 -6.84 10.66
CA ILE A 197 -18.74 -5.67 10.03
C ILE A 197 -19.56 -5.21 8.82
N ARG A 198 -19.94 -6.14 7.92
CA ARG A 198 -20.73 -5.81 6.73
C ARG A 198 -22.17 -5.40 7.05
N SER A 199 -22.77 -5.92 8.12
CA SER A 199 -24.09 -5.49 8.56
C SER A 199 -24.11 -4.04 9.03
N LEU A 200 -23.01 -3.59 9.65
CA LEU A 200 -22.83 -2.22 10.11
C LEU A 200 -22.39 -1.29 8.96
N GLN A 201 -21.53 -1.78 8.07
CA GLN A 201 -20.93 -1.02 6.97
C GLN A 201 -21.02 -1.83 5.66
N PRO A 202 -22.14 -1.79 4.92
CA PRO A 202 -22.36 -2.67 3.76
C PRO A 202 -21.36 -2.52 2.60
N GLY A 203 -20.69 -1.37 2.49
CA GLY A 203 -19.70 -1.09 1.45
C GLY A 203 -18.25 -1.36 1.84
N ILE A 204 -17.99 -1.81 3.08
CA ILE A 204 -16.64 -1.94 3.61
C ILE A 204 -15.88 -3.09 2.95
N LEU A 205 -14.61 -2.84 2.65
CA LEU A 205 -13.65 -3.83 2.16
C LEU A 205 -12.83 -4.38 3.33
N ILE A 206 -12.67 -5.70 3.38
CA ILE A 206 -11.92 -6.38 4.46
C ILE A 206 -10.72 -7.10 3.84
N ASN A 207 -9.53 -6.99 4.41
CA ASN A 207 -8.36 -7.72 3.90
C ASN A 207 -8.35 -9.21 4.30
N ASP A 208 -7.39 -9.96 3.78
CA ASP A 208 -7.21 -11.41 3.97
C ASP A 208 -6.50 -11.82 5.26
N ARG A 209 -6.23 -10.89 6.18
CA ARG A 209 -5.42 -11.12 7.39
C ARG A 209 -6.23 -11.42 8.66
N GLY A 210 -7.56 -11.41 8.55
CA GLY A 210 -8.49 -11.51 9.68
C GLY A 210 -8.93 -12.93 10.06
N PRO A 211 -9.96 -13.04 10.91
CA PRO A 211 -10.54 -14.32 11.35
C PRO A 211 -11.43 -15.01 10.30
N SER A 212 -11.59 -14.42 9.11
CA SER A 212 -12.42 -14.95 8.02
C SER A 212 -11.86 -14.52 6.67
N GLN A 213 -12.39 -15.08 5.59
CA GLN A 213 -12.00 -14.74 4.23
C GLN A 213 -12.21 -13.24 3.97
N GLY A 214 -11.15 -12.55 3.55
CA GLY A 214 -11.19 -11.16 3.11
C GLY A 214 -11.76 -10.99 1.70
N ASP A 215 -11.82 -9.74 1.25
CA ASP A 215 -12.13 -9.32 -0.12
C ASP A 215 -10.86 -9.29 -0.99
N TYR A 216 -9.74 -8.79 -0.44
CA TYR A 216 -8.50 -8.54 -1.18
C TYR A 216 -7.24 -9.08 -0.49
N ASN A 217 -6.19 -9.33 -1.28
CA ASN A 217 -4.88 -9.81 -0.81
C ASN A 217 -3.95 -8.65 -0.43
N THR A 218 -2.99 -8.92 0.46
CA THR A 218 -2.11 -7.88 1.03
C THR A 218 -0.60 -8.21 1.01
N PRO A 219 0.04 -8.31 -0.17
CA PRO A 219 1.49 -8.51 -0.26
C PRO A 219 2.22 -7.35 0.43
N GLU A 220 3.20 -7.68 1.26
CA GLU A 220 3.86 -6.75 2.16
C GLU A 220 5.35 -6.62 1.83
N ARG A 221 5.82 -5.38 1.66
CA ARG A 221 7.20 -5.00 1.38
C ARG A 221 7.84 -5.64 0.12
N HIS A 222 7.09 -6.39 -0.68
CA HIS A 222 7.57 -7.03 -1.90
C HIS A 222 6.52 -6.97 -3.01
N VAL A 223 6.99 -7.01 -4.26
CA VAL A 223 6.13 -7.15 -5.43
C VAL A 223 6.08 -8.62 -5.84
N PRO A 224 4.90 -9.26 -5.92
CA PRO A 224 4.79 -10.64 -6.39
C PRO A 224 5.27 -10.80 -7.84
N ALA A 225 5.95 -11.92 -8.15
CA ALA A 225 6.45 -12.23 -9.49
C ALA A 225 5.32 -12.71 -10.43
N THR A 226 4.43 -11.78 -10.80
CA THR A 226 3.34 -11.99 -11.78
C THR A 226 3.29 -10.82 -12.77
N LYS A 227 2.50 -10.96 -13.84
CA LYS A 227 2.24 -9.88 -14.83
C LYS A 227 0.87 -9.23 -14.69
N ALA A 228 -0.02 -9.84 -13.89
CA ALA A 228 -1.34 -9.33 -13.54
C ALA A 228 -1.88 -10.06 -12.30
N PHE A 229 -2.68 -9.38 -11.49
CA PHE A 229 -3.41 -10.01 -10.40
C PHE A 229 -4.70 -10.69 -10.90
N THR A 230 -5.08 -11.78 -10.24
CA THR A 230 -6.33 -12.52 -10.49
C THR A 230 -7.41 -12.22 -9.44
N ARG A 231 -7.03 -11.57 -8.34
CA ARG A 231 -7.88 -11.20 -7.21
C ARG A 231 -7.60 -9.74 -6.83
N PRO A 232 -8.58 -8.98 -6.28
CA PRO A 232 -8.30 -7.67 -5.70
C PRO A 232 -7.10 -7.76 -4.76
N THR A 233 -6.16 -6.83 -4.91
CA THR A 233 -4.87 -6.86 -4.22
C THR A 233 -4.46 -5.45 -3.88
N GLU A 234 -4.04 -5.22 -2.64
CA GLU A 234 -3.49 -3.95 -2.16
C GLU A 234 -2.13 -4.23 -1.52
N ALA A 235 -1.05 -3.87 -2.21
CA ALA A 235 0.29 -4.02 -1.66
C ALA A 235 0.56 -2.91 -0.65
N ASN A 236 1.32 -3.22 0.40
CA ASN A 236 1.73 -2.25 1.40
C ASN A 236 3.26 -2.21 1.56
N GLN A 237 3.78 -1.00 1.79
CA GLN A 237 5.21 -0.72 1.93
C GLN A 237 5.41 0.53 2.77
N ALA A 238 6.54 0.65 3.46
CA ALA A 238 6.94 1.88 4.15
C ALA A 238 7.98 2.67 3.37
N LEU A 239 8.02 3.99 3.59
CA LEU A 239 9.15 4.81 3.13
C LEU A 239 10.44 4.42 3.85
N GLY A 240 10.34 4.13 5.15
CA GLY A 240 11.42 3.57 5.96
C GLY A 240 11.65 2.09 5.65
N ARG A 241 12.91 1.67 5.71
CA ARG A 241 13.32 0.29 5.50
C ARG A 241 13.14 -0.56 6.74
N GLU A 242 13.35 0.02 7.92
CA GLU A 242 13.43 -0.74 9.16
C GLU A 242 12.09 -0.76 9.91
N SER A 243 11.28 0.31 9.87
CA SER A 243 10.05 0.39 10.67
C SER A 243 8.80 0.83 9.89
N TRP A 244 7.63 0.42 10.40
CA TRP A 244 6.35 1.02 10.05
C TRP A 244 6.05 2.25 10.92
N GLY A 245 6.26 2.14 12.23
CA GLY A 245 6.17 3.27 13.16
C GLY A 245 7.30 4.29 13.01
N TYR A 246 7.24 5.39 13.75
CA TYR A 246 8.32 6.38 13.73
C TYR A 246 9.63 5.82 14.30
N LYS A 247 10.71 6.02 13.54
CA LYS A 247 12.09 5.73 13.92
C LYS A 247 12.92 6.99 13.72
N GLU A 248 13.64 7.44 14.75
CA GLU A 248 14.42 8.70 14.70
C GLU A 248 15.56 8.64 13.68
N ASP A 249 16.30 7.52 13.64
CA ASP A 249 17.43 7.29 12.72
C ASP A 249 17.07 6.32 11.58
N GLU A 250 15.96 6.54 10.86
CA GLU A 250 15.47 5.63 9.82
C GLU A 250 16.37 5.55 8.57
N ASP A 251 16.50 4.34 8.01
CA ASP A 251 17.10 4.12 6.69
C ASP A 251 15.98 4.19 5.63
N TYR A 252 15.93 5.25 4.84
CA TYR A 252 14.90 5.40 3.82
C TYR A 252 15.21 4.61 2.54
N TYR A 253 14.18 4.02 1.94
CA TYR A 253 14.25 3.60 0.54
C TYR A 253 14.42 4.84 -0.35
N SER A 254 15.08 4.67 -1.51
CA SER A 254 15.11 5.73 -2.50
C SER A 254 13.70 5.96 -3.08
N ASN A 255 13.37 7.21 -3.39
CA ASN A 255 12.09 7.55 -4.02
C ASN A 255 11.86 6.73 -5.29
N LYS A 256 12.90 6.52 -6.09
CA LYS A 256 12.84 5.69 -7.30
C LYS A 256 12.44 4.24 -7.02
N PHE A 257 13.00 3.61 -5.98
CA PHE A 257 12.63 2.25 -5.61
C PHE A 257 11.14 2.15 -5.25
N ILE A 258 10.63 3.13 -4.50
CA ILE A 258 9.21 3.19 -4.14
C ILE A 258 8.34 3.43 -5.39
N MET A 259 8.74 4.34 -6.29
CA MET A 259 8.05 4.55 -7.58
C MET A 259 8.00 3.26 -8.42
N GLN A 260 9.09 2.50 -8.50
CA GLN A 260 9.14 1.22 -9.22
C GLN A 260 8.16 0.21 -8.63
N SER A 261 8.10 0.14 -7.30
CA SER A 261 7.17 -0.73 -6.59
C SER A 261 5.70 -0.32 -6.83
N ILE A 262 5.39 0.98 -6.77
CA ILE A 262 4.05 1.52 -7.05
C ILE A 262 3.66 1.22 -8.50
N ASP A 263 4.51 1.57 -9.46
CA ASP A 263 4.27 1.39 -10.90
C ASP A 263 3.96 -0.08 -11.22
N GLN A 264 4.78 -0.99 -10.70
CA GLN A 264 4.62 -2.42 -10.95
C GLN A 264 3.29 -2.95 -10.38
N ILE A 265 2.94 -2.60 -9.14
CA ILE A 265 1.69 -3.05 -8.51
C ILE A 265 0.45 -2.50 -9.22
N LEU A 266 0.45 -1.21 -9.55
CA LEU A 266 -0.68 -0.59 -10.22
C LEU A 266 -0.84 -1.11 -11.66
N ALA A 267 0.26 -1.31 -12.39
CA ALA A 267 0.24 -1.89 -13.74
C ALA A 267 -0.26 -3.35 -13.77
N MET A 268 -0.05 -4.10 -12.69
CA MET A 268 -0.64 -5.44 -12.51
C MET A 268 -2.13 -5.42 -12.11
N GLY A 269 -2.70 -4.24 -11.90
CA GLY A 269 -4.12 -4.04 -11.57
C GLY A 269 -4.42 -4.02 -10.06
N GLY A 270 -3.40 -3.86 -9.22
CA GLY A 270 -3.55 -3.74 -7.77
C GLY A 270 -3.71 -2.29 -7.29
N ASN A 271 -3.84 -2.15 -5.98
CA ASN A 271 -3.71 -0.89 -5.25
C ASN A 271 -2.40 -0.87 -4.45
N TYR A 272 -1.97 0.31 -4.03
CA TYR A 272 -0.77 0.52 -3.24
C TYR A 272 -1.07 1.37 -2.00
N LEU A 273 -0.61 0.92 -0.84
CA LEU A 273 -0.78 1.58 0.45
C LEU A 273 0.62 1.92 1.01
N LEU A 274 1.01 3.19 0.89
CA LEU A 274 2.35 3.65 1.28
C LEU A 274 2.34 4.24 2.69
N ASN A 275 3.18 3.69 3.56
CA ASN A 275 3.21 4.01 4.97
C ASN A 275 4.16 5.15 5.34
N VAL A 276 3.71 5.98 6.29
CA VAL A 276 4.55 6.86 7.10
C VAL A 276 4.26 6.64 8.60
N GLY A 277 5.29 6.79 9.42
CA GLY A 277 5.19 6.78 10.89
C GLY A 277 5.30 8.19 11.47
N PRO A 278 4.21 8.81 11.96
CA PRO A 278 4.26 10.12 12.59
C PRO A 278 5.04 10.11 13.92
N LYS A 279 5.67 11.25 14.24
CA LYS A 279 6.39 11.49 15.49
C LYS A 279 5.44 11.45 16.69
N ALA A 280 5.99 11.27 17.89
CA ALA A 280 5.19 11.29 19.13
C ALA A 280 4.42 12.60 19.37
N ASP A 281 4.85 13.71 18.77
CA ASP A 281 4.19 15.01 18.88
C ASP A 281 3.00 15.18 17.91
N GLY A 282 2.80 14.23 16.97
CA GLY A 282 1.73 14.25 15.97
C GLY A 282 2.14 14.73 14.59
N THR A 283 3.39 15.19 14.39
CA THR A 283 3.87 15.65 13.09
C THR A 283 4.39 14.49 12.23
N ILE A 284 4.32 14.63 10.90
CA ILE A 284 5.01 13.74 9.96
C ILE A 284 6.45 14.27 9.77
N ALA A 285 7.45 13.39 9.81
CA ALA A 285 8.83 13.77 9.59
C ALA A 285 9.05 14.43 8.22
N GLU A 286 9.94 15.42 8.15
CA GLU A 286 10.17 16.21 6.93
C GLU A 286 10.67 15.34 5.78
N GLU A 287 11.51 14.34 6.08
CA GLU A 287 12.00 13.35 5.12
C GLU A 287 10.84 12.59 4.45
N ASN A 288 9.84 12.19 5.23
CA ASN A 288 8.63 11.55 4.72
C ASN A 288 7.84 12.51 3.81
N ILE A 289 7.67 13.77 4.20
CA ILE A 289 6.96 14.78 3.40
C ILE A 289 7.68 15.01 2.06
N GLN A 290 9.01 15.12 2.05
CA GLN A 290 9.79 15.31 0.83
C GLN A 290 9.70 14.09 -0.11
N SER A 291 9.77 12.88 0.44
CA SER A 291 9.56 11.64 -0.33
C SER A 291 8.15 11.54 -0.90
N LEU A 292 7.11 11.80 -0.10
CA LEU A 292 5.72 11.83 -0.55
C LEU A 292 5.51 12.86 -1.67
N LYS A 293 6.13 14.04 -1.56
CA LYS A 293 6.06 15.08 -2.59
C LYS A 293 6.71 14.63 -3.90
N ALA A 294 7.90 14.04 -3.84
CA ALA A 294 8.60 13.54 -5.02
C ALA A 294 7.82 12.42 -5.72
N ILE A 295 7.35 11.44 -4.94
CA ILE A 295 6.52 10.33 -5.43
C ILE A 295 5.20 10.85 -6.01
N GLY A 296 4.54 11.79 -5.32
CA GLY A 296 3.28 12.38 -5.80
C GLY A 296 3.43 13.17 -7.10
N ASN A 297 4.55 13.88 -7.27
CA ASN A 297 4.85 14.58 -8.54
C ASN A 297 5.01 13.61 -9.70
N TRP A 298 5.72 12.49 -9.49
CA TRP A 298 5.82 11.42 -10.47
C TRP A 298 4.45 10.77 -10.74
N TYR A 299 3.74 10.36 -9.68
CA TYR A 299 2.45 9.69 -9.81
C TYR A 299 1.45 10.53 -10.63
N ARG A 300 1.38 11.85 -10.36
CA ARG A 300 0.54 12.76 -11.15
C ARG A 300 0.92 12.84 -12.62
N SER A 301 2.21 12.82 -12.97
CA SER A 301 2.63 12.94 -14.37
C SER A 301 2.32 11.70 -15.20
N VAL A 302 2.19 10.54 -14.55
CA VAL A 302 1.87 9.26 -15.22
C VAL A 302 0.47 8.73 -14.89
N LYS A 303 -0.35 9.46 -14.12
CA LYS A 303 -1.62 8.99 -13.55
C LYS A 303 -2.59 8.41 -14.58
N GLU A 304 -2.64 8.97 -15.78
CA GLU A 304 -3.48 8.50 -16.88
C GLU A 304 -3.26 7.01 -17.21
N SER A 305 -2.05 6.49 -16.97
CA SER A 305 -1.73 5.07 -17.20
C SER A 305 -2.36 4.10 -16.19
N PHE A 306 -2.91 4.61 -15.09
CA PHE A 306 -3.57 3.82 -14.04
C PHE A 306 -5.09 4.06 -13.97
N ASP A 307 -5.57 5.17 -14.55
CA ASP A 307 -6.97 5.58 -14.50
C ASP A 307 -7.81 4.92 -15.60
N ASP A 308 -8.79 4.11 -15.20
CA ASP A 308 -9.65 3.31 -16.08
C ASP A 308 -8.87 2.42 -17.07
N THR A 309 -7.68 1.99 -16.65
CA THR A 309 -6.86 1.05 -17.44
C THR A 309 -6.98 -0.36 -16.89
N TYR A 310 -6.68 -1.35 -17.74
CA TYR A 310 -6.59 -2.75 -17.34
C TYR A 310 -5.21 -3.33 -17.69
N PRO A 311 -4.72 -4.32 -16.91
CA PRO A 311 -3.48 -5.02 -17.24
C PRO A 311 -3.58 -5.69 -18.62
N ALA A 312 -2.59 -5.40 -19.45
CA ALA A 312 -2.47 -5.86 -20.83
C ALA A 312 -1.07 -6.37 -21.17
N SER A 313 -0.27 -6.73 -20.16
CA SER A 313 1.07 -7.33 -20.33
C SER A 313 1.07 -8.65 -21.11
N TYR A 314 -0.10 -9.27 -21.37
CA TYR A 314 -0.22 -10.42 -22.28
C TYR A 314 -0.01 -10.04 -23.76
N LEU A 315 -0.03 -8.74 -24.09
CA LEU A 315 0.25 -8.22 -25.42
C LEU A 315 1.75 -8.12 -25.71
N VAL A 316 2.62 -8.28 -24.70
CA VAL A 316 4.06 -8.15 -24.87
C VAL A 316 4.83 -9.28 -24.19
N ASP A 317 5.92 -9.68 -24.85
CA ASP A 317 6.90 -10.63 -24.32
C ASP A 317 8.11 -9.88 -23.74
N GLU A 318 8.87 -10.57 -22.90
CA GLU A 318 10.18 -10.09 -22.48
C GLU A 318 11.13 -9.98 -23.68
N ASP A 319 11.91 -8.91 -23.74
CA ASP A 319 12.93 -8.76 -24.77
C ASP A 319 14.16 -9.60 -24.43
N VAL A 320 14.11 -10.87 -24.83
CA VAL A 320 15.19 -11.83 -24.63
C VAL A 320 16.08 -11.97 -25.86
N ILE A 321 17.38 -12.10 -25.62
CA ILE A 321 18.36 -12.51 -26.64
C ILE A 321 19.02 -13.84 -26.24
N LYS A 322 19.31 -14.65 -27.26
CA LYS A 322 20.13 -15.86 -27.15
C LYS A 322 21.40 -15.65 -27.98
N MET A 323 22.56 -15.79 -27.35
CA MET A 323 23.83 -15.68 -28.08
C MET A 323 24.07 -16.96 -28.88
N GLU A 324 24.47 -16.85 -30.15
CA GLU A 324 24.80 -18.04 -30.96
C GLU A 324 25.92 -18.86 -30.28
N GLY A 325 25.68 -20.16 -30.09
CA GLY A 325 26.60 -21.06 -29.42
C GLY A 325 26.57 -21.02 -27.88
N ASN A 326 25.60 -20.32 -27.27
CA ASN A 326 25.39 -20.29 -25.83
C ASN A 326 23.91 -20.48 -25.49
N ASP A 327 23.60 -21.39 -24.57
CA ASP A 327 22.22 -21.62 -24.10
C ASP A 327 21.73 -20.53 -23.11
N ASN A 328 22.61 -19.60 -22.70
CA ASN A 328 22.25 -18.49 -21.82
C ASN A 328 21.25 -17.53 -22.51
N VAL A 329 20.13 -17.31 -21.82
CA VAL A 329 19.14 -16.30 -22.17
C VAL A 329 19.44 -15.03 -21.40
N VAL A 330 19.53 -13.90 -22.10
CA VAL A 330 19.68 -12.58 -21.49
C VAL A 330 18.38 -11.80 -21.68
N VAL A 331 17.74 -11.42 -20.57
CA VAL A 331 16.62 -10.48 -20.58
C VAL A 331 17.20 -9.07 -20.65
N ARG A 332 16.88 -8.35 -21.73
CA ARG A 332 17.33 -6.96 -21.92
C ARG A 332 16.38 -5.98 -21.26
N ASP A 333 15.10 -6.12 -21.59
CA ASP A 333 14.05 -5.26 -21.08
C ASP A 333 12.85 -6.11 -20.64
N GLU A 334 12.29 -5.75 -19.50
CA GLU A 334 11.05 -6.30 -18.95
C GLU A 334 10.13 -5.13 -18.66
N VAL A 335 8.91 -5.20 -19.19
CA VAL A 335 7.92 -4.13 -19.09
C VAL A 335 6.58 -4.71 -18.66
N LEU A 336 5.76 -3.89 -18.02
CA LEU A 336 4.34 -4.15 -17.88
C LEU A 336 3.57 -3.22 -18.82
N VAL A 337 2.37 -3.64 -19.19
CA VAL A 337 1.49 -2.86 -20.05
C VAL A 337 0.13 -2.73 -19.42
N THR A 338 -0.42 -1.53 -19.39
CA THR A 338 -1.85 -1.30 -19.18
C THR A 338 -2.48 -0.79 -20.47
N ARG A 339 -3.80 -0.92 -20.58
CA ARG A 339 -4.54 -0.54 -21.78
C ARG A 339 -5.82 0.20 -21.44
N LYS A 340 -6.14 1.20 -22.28
CA LYS A 340 -7.44 1.87 -22.35
C LYS A 340 -7.80 2.04 -23.81
N GLU A 341 -8.83 1.34 -24.27
CA GLU A 341 -9.26 1.33 -25.68
C GLU A 341 -8.09 1.00 -26.65
N ASN A 342 -7.72 1.92 -27.53
CA ASN A 342 -6.61 1.78 -28.49
C ASN A 342 -5.30 2.42 -27.99
N THR A 343 -5.23 2.74 -26.69
CA THR A 343 -4.02 3.27 -26.05
C THR A 343 -3.36 2.20 -25.20
N LEU A 344 -2.06 1.99 -25.42
CA LEU A 344 -1.22 1.21 -24.51
C LEU A 344 -0.36 2.15 -23.66
N TYR A 345 -0.18 1.80 -22.40
CA TYR A 345 0.82 2.41 -21.54
C TYR A 345 1.88 1.36 -21.21
N VAL A 346 3.12 1.65 -21.54
CA VAL A 346 4.27 0.78 -21.29
C VAL A 346 5.01 1.29 -20.06
N HIS A 347 5.06 0.46 -19.03
CA HIS A 347 5.59 0.74 -17.71
C HIS A 347 7.02 0.21 -17.59
N LEU A 348 8.01 1.11 -17.53
CA LEU A 348 9.43 0.78 -17.36
C LEU A 348 9.80 0.71 -15.88
N PHE A 349 9.14 -0.18 -15.14
CA PHE A 349 9.35 -0.39 -13.71
C PHE A 349 10.76 -0.90 -13.36
N LYS A 350 11.52 -1.39 -14.36
CA LYS A 350 12.97 -1.61 -14.29
C LYS A 350 13.68 -0.60 -15.18
N ASP A 351 14.87 -0.21 -14.77
CA ASP A 351 15.67 0.72 -15.55
C ASP A 351 16.00 0.13 -16.92
N PRO A 352 15.60 0.80 -18.02
CA PRO A 352 15.96 0.35 -19.35
C PRO A 352 17.48 0.41 -19.52
N GLN A 353 18.04 -0.61 -20.16
CA GLN A 353 19.49 -0.71 -20.35
C GLN A 353 20.00 0.16 -21.51
N SER A 354 19.10 0.77 -22.30
CA SER A 354 19.45 1.56 -23.48
C SER A 354 18.41 2.65 -23.79
N SER A 355 18.75 3.58 -24.70
CA SER A 355 17.84 4.65 -25.15
C SER A 355 16.69 4.17 -26.05
N ALA A 356 16.50 2.85 -26.17
CA ALA A 356 15.39 2.24 -26.89
C ALA A 356 14.95 0.93 -26.22
N ILE A 357 13.68 0.58 -26.41
CA ILE A 357 13.09 -0.71 -26.02
C ILE A 357 12.40 -1.34 -27.23
N ILE A 358 12.30 -2.67 -27.24
CA ILE A 358 11.56 -3.42 -28.25
C ILE A 358 10.34 -4.07 -27.60
N LEU A 359 9.16 -3.89 -28.21
CA LEU A 359 7.90 -4.40 -27.70
C LEU A 359 7.46 -5.60 -28.55
N LYS A 360 8.06 -6.77 -28.30
CA LYS A 360 7.65 -8.02 -28.97
C LYS A 360 6.28 -8.46 -28.44
N PRO A 361 5.39 -9.07 -29.25
CA PRO A 361 5.50 -9.31 -30.69
C PRO A 361 4.88 -8.18 -31.55
N LEU A 362 4.60 -7.01 -30.96
CA LEU A 362 3.96 -5.89 -31.66
C LEU A 362 4.81 -5.47 -32.87
N ASP A 363 4.15 -5.27 -34.01
CA ASP A 363 4.76 -4.87 -35.30
C ASP A 363 3.92 -3.81 -36.03
N ILE A 364 3.08 -3.11 -35.27
CA ILE A 364 2.20 -2.05 -35.76
C ILE A 364 2.77 -0.70 -35.28
N MET A 365 2.78 0.28 -36.19
CA MET A 365 3.17 1.65 -35.85
C MET A 365 2.06 2.35 -35.07
N PRO A 366 2.34 2.92 -33.88
CA PRO A 366 1.42 3.85 -33.24
C PRO A 366 1.35 5.16 -34.02
N GLU A 367 0.22 5.87 -33.91
CA GLU A 367 0.10 7.25 -34.38
C GLU A 367 0.97 8.19 -33.56
N LYS A 368 1.07 7.95 -32.24
CA LYS A 368 1.94 8.71 -31.33
C LYS A 368 2.61 7.81 -30.31
N ALA A 369 3.85 8.16 -29.95
CA ALA A 369 4.55 7.64 -28.79
C ALA A 369 4.96 8.83 -27.91
N ILE A 370 4.50 8.86 -26.65
CA ILE A 370 4.70 9.99 -25.74
C ILE A 370 5.26 9.46 -24.42
N LEU A 371 6.34 10.06 -23.93
CA LEU A 371 6.82 9.83 -22.58
C LEU A 371 5.96 10.66 -21.61
N LEU A 372 5.11 10.01 -20.82
CA LEU A 372 4.14 10.71 -19.96
C LEU A 372 4.82 11.61 -18.92
N ASN A 373 5.99 11.19 -18.42
CA ASN A 373 6.74 11.91 -17.37
C ASN A 373 6.95 13.39 -17.67
N ASN A 374 7.17 13.74 -18.94
CA ASN A 374 7.49 15.10 -19.38
C ASN A 374 6.81 15.51 -20.69
N GLN A 375 5.90 14.69 -21.21
CA GLN A 375 5.18 14.90 -22.46
C GLN A 375 6.09 14.95 -23.71
N GLN A 376 7.31 14.40 -23.62
CA GLN A 376 8.22 14.32 -24.76
C GLN A 376 7.69 13.32 -25.79
N GLU A 377 7.62 13.73 -27.06
CA GLU A 377 7.36 12.81 -28.16
C GLU A 377 8.58 11.91 -28.40
N LEU A 378 8.34 10.61 -28.47
CA LEU A 378 9.34 9.58 -28.71
C LEU A 378 9.24 9.09 -30.15
N GLU A 379 10.36 8.60 -30.67
CA GLU A 379 10.38 8.01 -32.00
C GLU A 379 9.90 6.56 -31.92
N ALA A 380 8.87 6.20 -32.70
CA ALA A 380 8.45 4.83 -32.93
C ALA A 380 8.94 4.33 -34.30
N ARG A 381 9.37 3.07 -34.39
CA ARG A 381 9.69 2.40 -35.66
C ARG A 381 9.28 0.94 -35.60
N VAL A 382 8.88 0.38 -36.74
CA VAL A 382 8.79 -1.06 -36.96
C VAL A 382 9.91 -1.45 -37.92
N ASP A 383 11.00 -2.00 -37.38
CA ASP A 383 12.18 -2.33 -38.18
C ASP A 383 12.90 -3.61 -37.70
N LEU A 384 13.68 -4.21 -38.60
CA LEU A 384 14.61 -5.28 -38.24
C LEU A 384 15.82 -4.70 -37.54
N THR A 385 16.29 -5.40 -36.51
CA THR A 385 17.55 -5.07 -35.83
C THR A 385 18.58 -6.18 -36.07
N PRO A 386 19.89 -5.88 -36.02
CA PRO A 386 20.92 -6.90 -36.21
C PRO A 386 20.79 -8.10 -35.26
N TRP A 387 20.27 -7.91 -34.05
CA TRP A 387 20.04 -9.00 -33.08
C TRP A 387 18.85 -9.89 -33.42
N HIS A 388 17.89 -9.40 -34.20
CA HIS A 388 16.65 -10.09 -34.56
C HIS A 388 16.52 -10.28 -36.08
N TRP A 389 17.63 -10.33 -36.81
CA TRP A 389 17.62 -10.35 -38.28
C TRP A 389 16.93 -11.58 -38.89
N LYS A 390 16.79 -12.67 -38.11
CA LYS A 390 16.07 -13.90 -38.50
C LYS A 390 14.58 -13.90 -38.09
N GLU A 391 14.12 -12.86 -37.41
CA GLU A 391 12.73 -12.70 -36.95
C GLU A 391 11.99 -11.71 -37.85
N LYS A 392 10.72 -11.41 -37.51
CA LYS A 392 10.00 -10.29 -38.14
C LYS A 392 10.44 -8.94 -37.55
N PRO A 393 10.23 -7.81 -38.25
CA PRO A 393 10.32 -6.48 -37.64
C PRO A 393 9.39 -6.38 -36.42
N TYR A 394 9.83 -5.68 -35.38
CA TYR A 394 8.99 -5.38 -34.20
C TYR A 394 8.95 -3.88 -33.94
N LEU A 395 7.95 -3.44 -33.20
CA LEU A 395 7.81 -2.09 -32.70
C LEU A 395 8.94 -1.79 -31.71
N ARG A 396 9.66 -0.71 -31.99
CA ARG A 396 10.75 -0.19 -31.19
C ARG A 396 10.47 1.27 -30.86
N ILE A 397 10.55 1.60 -29.58
CA ILE A 397 10.45 2.98 -29.09
C ILE A 397 11.85 3.48 -28.79
N ARG A 398 12.20 4.66 -29.30
CA ARG A 398 13.56 5.23 -29.28
C ARG A 398 13.55 6.65 -28.73
N GLY A 399 14.73 7.09 -28.30
CA GLY A 399 14.93 8.43 -27.75
C GLY A 399 14.57 8.52 -26.27
N LEU A 400 14.59 7.38 -25.56
CA LEU A 400 14.36 7.35 -24.12
C LEU A 400 15.47 8.13 -23.40
N PRO A 401 15.13 9.08 -22.53
CA PRO A 401 16.09 9.93 -21.84
C PRO A 401 16.70 9.21 -20.61
N VAL A 402 17.28 8.02 -20.83
CA VAL A 402 17.72 7.11 -19.76
C VAL A 402 18.80 7.67 -18.83
N ASN A 403 19.54 8.69 -19.31
CA ASN A 403 20.56 9.38 -18.52
C ASN A 403 20.06 10.69 -17.90
N GLN A 404 18.85 11.16 -18.26
CA GLN A 404 18.27 12.39 -17.73
C GLN A 404 17.14 12.11 -16.73
N LEU A 405 16.43 10.99 -16.83
CA LEU A 405 15.38 10.55 -15.89
C LEU A 405 15.86 9.38 -15.03
N THR A 406 16.97 9.57 -14.32
CA THR A 406 17.60 8.52 -13.53
C THR A 406 16.96 8.31 -12.16
N ASP A 407 16.10 9.22 -11.71
CA ASP A 407 15.41 9.23 -10.41
C ASP A 407 13.90 8.96 -10.52
N SER A 408 13.42 8.63 -11.73
CA SER A 408 12.00 8.46 -12.04
C SER A 408 11.74 7.12 -12.74
N VAL A 409 10.49 6.67 -12.71
CA VAL A 409 10.01 5.52 -13.50
C VAL A 409 9.33 6.03 -14.75
N MET A 410 9.82 5.59 -15.91
CA MET A 410 9.33 6.06 -17.22
C MET A 410 8.08 5.30 -17.64
N VAL A 411 7.04 6.02 -18.07
CA VAL A 411 5.82 5.44 -18.64
C VAL A 411 5.57 6.01 -20.03
N ILE A 412 5.42 5.13 -21.01
CA ILE A 412 5.25 5.50 -22.42
C ILE A 412 3.80 5.28 -22.83
N LYS A 413 3.14 6.32 -23.33
CA LYS A 413 1.81 6.24 -23.96
C LYS A 413 1.96 6.00 -25.45
N LEU A 414 1.29 4.97 -25.96
CA LEU A 414 1.23 4.62 -27.37
C LEU A 414 -0.22 4.68 -27.85
N GLU A 415 -0.53 5.59 -28.78
CA GLU A 415 -1.87 5.76 -29.35
C GLU A 415 -1.94 5.07 -30.71
N PHE A 416 -2.94 4.20 -30.93
CA PHE A 416 -3.14 3.48 -32.18
C PHE A 416 -4.45 3.88 -32.87
N SER A 417 -4.41 3.93 -34.20
CA SER A 417 -5.57 4.25 -35.05
C SER A 417 -6.60 3.13 -35.12
N GLN A 418 -6.15 1.89 -34.93
CA GLN A 418 -6.95 0.68 -35.00
C GLN A 418 -6.92 -0.06 -33.67
N SER A 419 -7.94 -0.88 -33.45
CA SER A 419 -7.97 -1.78 -32.29
C SER A 419 -6.86 -2.81 -32.41
N LEU A 420 -6.04 -2.93 -31.36
CA LEU A 420 -5.00 -3.96 -31.23
C LEU A 420 -5.56 -5.38 -31.00
N ASN A 421 -6.86 -5.58 -31.19
CA ASN A 421 -7.52 -6.88 -31.10
C ASN A 421 -7.72 -7.48 -32.49
N GLU A 422 -6.62 -7.89 -33.13
CA GLU A 422 -6.60 -8.95 -34.17
C GLU A 422 -5.31 -9.77 -34.05
#